data_AF-A0A962JNW3-F1
#
_entry.id   AF-A0A962JNW3-F1
#
_cell.length_a   1.000
_cell.length_b   1.000
_cell.length_c   1.000
_cell.angle_alpha   90.00
_cell.angle_beta   90.00
_cell.angle_gamma   90.00
#
_symmetry.space_group_name_H-M   'P 1'
#
loop_
_entity.id
_entity.type
_entity.pdbx_description
1 polymer ?
#
loop_
_entity_poly.entity_id
_entity_poly.type
_entity_poly.pdbx_seq_one_letter_code
_entity_poly.pdbx_strand_id
1 'polypeptide(L)' 'PFVKMVEKLTQSEAGSVAFGTEAPYFRQLGMDTIILGAGSIETAHQPNEYLPINNISPLLLWLKQLIHHYCVLGHAA' A
#
# COMPACT_ATOMS: atom_id res chain seq x y z
N PRO A 1 -5.25 6.50 11.84
CA PRO A 1 -6.51 5.99 11.23
C PRO A 1 -6.26 5.21 9.94
N PHE A 2 -5.61 5.83 8.94
CA PHE A 2 -5.32 5.21 7.65
C PHE A 2 -4.38 3.99 7.73
N VAL A 3 -3.21 4.14 8.37
CA VAL A 3 -2.23 3.04 8.54
C VAL A 3 -2.86 1.81 9.19
N LYS A 4 -3.58 1.99 10.32
CA LYS A 4 -4.26 0.90 11.04
C LYS A 4 -5.30 0.17 10.20
N MET A 5 -6.00 0.88 9.30
CA MET A 5 -6.92 0.24 8.36
C MET A 5 -6.18 -0.64 7.36
N VAL A 6 -5.07 -0.15 6.81
CA VAL A 6 -4.26 -0.92 5.86
C VAL A 6 -3.66 -2.15 6.54
N GLU A 7 -3.11 -2.02 7.75
CA GLU A 7 -2.59 -3.16 8.54
C GLU A 7 -3.67 -4.24 8.76
N LYS A 8 -4.91 -3.83 9.08
CA LYS A 8 -6.04 -4.75 9.24
C LYS A 8 -6.40 -5.47 7.93
N LEU A 9 -6.36 -4.76 6.80
CA LEU A 9 -6.67 -5.35 5.49
C LEU A 9 -5.58 -6.33 5.04
N THR A 10 -4.31 -5.96 5.23
CA THR A 10 -3.15 -6.74 4.79
C THR A 10 -2.76 -7.85 5.76
N GLN A 11 -3.26 -7.80 7.01
CA GLN A 11 -2.80 -8.68 8.10
C GLN A 11 -1.28 -8.59 8.29
N SER A 12 -0.72 -7.40 8.11
CA SER A 12 0.72 -7.12 8.19
C SER A 12 0.94 -5.79 8.90
N GLU A 13 1.97 -5.72 9.75
CA GLU A 13 2.33 -4.49 10.45
C GLU A 13 3.10 -3.53 9.52
N ALA A 14 2.87 -2.23 9.70
CA ALA A 14 3.60 -1.22 8.96
C ALA A 14 5.05 -1.12 9.46
N GLY A 15 5.99 -1.07 8.52
CA GLY A 15 7.42 -0.92 8.79
C GLY A 15 8.03 0.31 8.12
N SER A 16 9.31 0.52 8.39
CA SER A 16 10.15 1.50 7.68
C SER A 16 11.18 0.80 6.81
N VAL A 17 11.51 1.42 5.69
CA VAL A 17 12.41 0.85 4.67
C VAL A 17 13.28 1.96 4.10
N ALA A 18 14.54 1.63 3.78
CA ALA A 18 15.56 2.61 3.40
C ALA A 18 15.69 2.78 1.88
N PHE A 19 14.58 3.03 1.19
CA PHE A 19 14.57 3.36 -0.24
C PHE A 19 13.72 4.59 -0.54
N GLY A 20 14.07 5.28 -1.62
CA GLY A 20 13.36 6.48 -2.07
C GLY A 20 11.99 6.14 -2.65
N THR A 21 10.99 6.95 -2.29
CA THR A 21 9.66 6.96 -2.90
C THR A 21 9.16 8.41 -2.97
N GLU A 22 8.00 8.61 -3.56
CA GLU A 22 7.32 9.89 -3.69
C GLU A 22 6.55 10.29 -2.41
N ALA A 23 6.42 9.38 -1.44
CA ALA A 23 5.67 9.61 -0.20
C ALA A 23 6.09 10.87 0.57
N PRO A 24 7.39 11.22 0.70
CA PRO A 24 7.77 12.47 1.37
C PRO A 24 7.18 13.72 0.72
N TYR A 25 7.09 13.76 -0.62
CA TYR A 25 6.51 14.89 -1.34
C TYR A 25 4.99 14.97 -1.13
N PHE A 26 4.28 13.83 -1.18
CA PHE A 26 2.84 13.80 -0.88
C PHE A 26 2.52 14.18 0.57
N ARG A 27 3.38 13.80 1.53
CA ARG A 27 3.26 14.27 2.92
C ARG A 27 3.41 15.78 3.03
N GLN A 28 4.35 16.39 2.29
CA GLN A 28 4.50 17.85 2.26
C GLN A 28 3.27 18.56 1.68
N LEU A 29 2.50 17.89 0.82
CA LEU A 29 1.22 18.36 0.31
C LEU A 29 0.03 18.10 1.26
N GLY A 30 0.27 17.57 2.47
CA GLY A 30 -0.75 17.35 3.49
C GLY A 30 -1.50 16.01 3.39
N MET A 31 -0.97 15.04 2.64
CA MET A 31 -1.60 13.73 2.47
C MET A 31 -1.10 12.71 3.50
N ASP A 32 -2.00 11.86 3.99
CA ASP A 32 -1.63 10.60 4.66
C ASP A 32 -1.10 9.63 3.60
N THR A 33 0.12 9.11 3.80
CA THR A 33 0.79 8.24 2.80
C THR A 33 1.22 6.92 3.40
N ILE A 34 0.99 5.83 2.66
CA ILE A 34 1.58 4.52 2.89
C ILE A 34 2.16 3.98 1.57
N ILE A 35 3.20 3.17 1.66
CA ILE A 35 3.72 2.41 0.52
C ILE A 35 3.15 1.01 0.62
N LEU A 36 2.42 0.58 -0.41
CA LEU A 36 1.76 -0.72 -0.48
C LEU A 36 1.87 -1.25 -1.92
N GLY A 37 2.37 -2.47 -2.08
CA GLY A 37 2.52 -3.12 -3.37
C GLY A 37 2.52 -4.64 -3.22
N ALA A 38 2.29 -5.33 -4.33
CA ALA A 38 2.38 -6.79 -4.38
C ALA A 38 3.84 -7.18 -4.66
N GLY A 39 4.23 -8.37 -4.20
CA GLY A 39 5.61 -8.87 -4.31
C GLY A 39 6.44 -8.55 -3.08
N SER A 40 7.77 -8.64 -3.23
CA SER A 40 8.74 -8.32 -2.19
C SER A 40 9.68 -7.24 -2.68
N ILE A 41 10.02 -6.28 -1.81
CA ILE A 41 11.06 -5.30 -2.13
C ILE A 41 12.44 -5.95 -2.28
N GLU A 42 12.66 -7.11 -1.66
CA GLU A 42 13.95 -7.81 -1.68
C GLU A 42 14.36 -8.24 -3.10
N THR A 43 13.39 -8.35 -4.01
CA THR A 43 13.64 -8.70 -5.42
C THR A 43 13.76 -7.49 -6.34
N ALA A 44 13.44 -6.28 -5.87
CA ALA A 44 13.52 -5.07 -6.68
C ALA A 44 14.98 -4.79 -7.10
N HIS A 45 15.18 -4.47 -8.38
CA HIS A 45 16.50 -4.23 -8.98
C HIS A 45 17.48 -5.42 -8.89
N GLN A 46 17.00 -6.62 -8.59
CA GLN A 46 17.82 -7.83 -8.63
C GLN A 46 17.65 -8.54 -9.99
N PRO A 47 18.65 -9.34 -10.43
CA PRO A 47 18.46 -10.21 -11.58
C PRO A 47 17.24 -11.11 -11.42
N ASN A 48 16.47 -11.30 -12.49
CA ASN A 48 15.21 -12.07 -12.49
C ASN A 48 14.15 -11.51 -11.53
N GLU A 49 14.05 -10.18 -11.39
CA GLU A 49 12.93 -9.52 -10.72
C GLU A 49 11.58 -10.08 -11.22
N TYR A 50 10.71 -10.44 -10.29
CA TYR A 50 9.43 -11.08 -10.59
C TYR A 50 8.37 -10.71 -9.55
N LEU A 51 7.11 -10.95 -9.92
CA LEU A 51 5.94 -10.79 -9.06
C LEU A 51 5.18 -12.14 -9.01
N PRO A 52 5.02 -12.77 -7.84
CA PRO A 52 4.15 -13.93 -7.71
C PRO A 52 2.71 -13.60 -8.12
N ILE A 53 2.15 -14.38 -9.05
CA ILE A 53 0.78 -14.15 -9.57
C ILE A 53 -0.26 -14.18 -8.45
N ASN A 54 -0.05 -15.02 -7.43
CA ASN A 54 -0.94 -15.12 -6.27
C ASN A 54 -0.95 -13.86 -5.39
N ASN A 55 0.02 -12.95 -5.51
CA ASN A 55 0.00 -11.66 -4.80
C ASN A 55 -0.91 -10.62 -5.47
N ILE A 56 -1.29 -10.81 -6.74
CA ILE A 56 -2.10 -9.83 -7.50
C ILE A 56 -3.52 -9.74 -6.92
N SER A 57 -4.20 -10.88 -6.76
CA SER A 57 -5.60 -10.90 -6.34
C SER A 57 -5.83 -10.26 -4.95
N PRO A 58 -5.01 -10.54 -3.91
CA PRO A 58 -5.11 -9.85 -2.62
C PRO A 58 -4.93 -8.33 -2.74
N LEU A 59 -3.92 -7.86 -3.48
CA LEU A 59 -3.68 -6.42 -3.64
C LEU A 59 -4.88 -5.73 -4.32
N LEU A 60 -5.42 -6.31 -5.39
CA LEU A 60 -6.59 -5.76 -6.07
C LEU A 60 -7.80 -5.68 -5.14
N LEU A 61 -7.98 -6.68 -4.28
CA LEU A 61 -9.05 -6.70 -3.29
C LEU A 61 -8.87 -5.59 -2.24
N TRP A 62 -7.66 -5.36 -1.74
CA TRP A 62 -7.39 -4.30 -0.77
C TRP A 62 -7.57 -2.90 -1.39
N LEU A 63 -7.04 -2.67 -2.59
CA LEU A 63 -7.19 -1.40 -3.29
C LEU A 63 -8.65 -1.06 -3.54
N LYS A 64 -9.46 -2.04 -4.01
CA LYS A 64 -10.91 -1.86 -4.19
C LYS A 64 -11.60 -1.49 -2.89
N GLN A 65 -11.28 -2.15 -1.79
CA GLN A 65 -11.87 -1.84 -0.48
C GLN A 65 -11.47 -0.45 0.03
N LEU A 66 -10.21 -0.06 -0.12
CA LEU A 66 -9.71 1.26 0.26
C LEU A 66 -10.37 2.37 -0.57
N ILE A 67 -10.38 2.24 -1.90
CA ILE A 67 -11.04 3.19 -2.79
C ILE A 67 -12.54 3.28 -2.47
N HIS A 68 -13.20 2.14 -2.27
CA HIS A 68 -14.62 2.13 -1.94
C HIS A 68 -14.89 2.85 -0.61
N HIS A 69 -14.09 2.57 0.43
CA HIS A 69 -14.26 3.19 1.74
C HIS A 69 -14.00 4.70 1.72
N TYR A 70 -12.88 5.15 1.15
CA TYR A 70 -12.46 6.54 1.22
C TYR A 70 -13.03 7.43 0.11
N CYS A 71 -13.29 6.90 -1.08
CA CYS A 71 -13.67 7.70 -2.26
C CYS A 71 -15.12 7.49 -2.70
N VAL A 72 -15.69 6.30 -2.51
CA VAL A 72 -17.08 6.01 -2.92
C VAL A 72 -18.06 6.28 -1.79
N LEU A 73 -17.79 5.72 -0.61
CA LEU A 73 -18.60 5.96 0.59
C LEU A 73 -18.27 7.30 1.26
N GLY A 74 -17.08 7.85 1.00
CA GLY A 74 -16.61 9.18 1.38
C GLY A 74 -17.12 9.70 2.72
N HIS A 75 -16.38 9.51 3.81
CA HIS A 75 -16.70 10.01 5.16
C HIS A 75 -18.20 10.01 5.54
N ALA A 76 -18.94 8.95 5.19
CA ALA A 76 -20.18 8.62 5.88
C ALA A 76 -19.85 7.98 7.24
N ALA A 77 -19.31 8.79 8.15
CA ALA A 77 -19.26 8.59 9.60
C ALA A 77 -19.18 9.97 10.27
#